data_AF-D8F8A8-F1
#
_entry.id   AF-D8F8A8-F1
#
_cell.length_a   1.000
_cell.length_b   1.000
_cell.length_c   1.000
_cell.angle_alpha   90.00
_cell.angle_beta   90.00
_cell.angle_gamma   90.00
#
_symmetry.space_group_name_H-M   'P 1'
#
loop_
_entity.id
_entity.type
_entity.pdbx_description
1 polymer ?
#
loop_
_entity_poly.entity_id
_entity_poly.type
_entity_poly.pdbx_seq_one_letter_code
_entity_poly.pdbx_strand_id
1 'polypeptide(L)' 'MGLDEIMAALFAESRKATYDTADEIIQKLEEKKNFIPSSESVRREYAYVLLRMYREYIKDRSG' A
#
# COMPACT_ATOMS: atom_id res chain seq x y z
N MET A 1 -7.76 -3.30 10.53
CA MET A 1 -7.11 -2.99 9.24
C MET A 1 -5.95 -2.04 9.43
N GLY A 2 -4.83 -2.63 9.83
CA GLY A 2 -3.51 -2.03 9.60
C GLY A 2 -3.00 -2.34 8.18
N LEU A 3 -1.74 -1.98 7.92
CA LEU A 3 -1.09 -2.16 6.63
C LEU A 3 -1.11 -3.60 6.12
N ASP A 4 -0.81 -4.57 7.00
CA ASP A 4 -0.73 -5.99 6.62
C ASP A 4 -2.08 -6.55 6.14
N GLU A 5 -3.17 -6.17 6.80
CA GLU A 5 -4.53 -6.57 6.40
C GLU A 5 -4.91 -5.97 5.04
N ILE A 6 -4.49 -4.74 4.76
CA ILE A 6 -4.73 -4.08 3.47
C ILE A 6 -3.94 -4.79 2.37
N MET A 7 -2.66 -5.08 2.58
CA MET A 7 -1.82 -5.81 1.62
C MET A 7 -2.35 -7.23 1.38
N ALA A 8 -2.83 -7.91 2.42
CA ALA A 8 -3.44 -9.22 2.29
C ALA A 8 -4.70 -9.20 1.43
N ALA A 9 -5.58 -8.21 1.62
CA ALA A 9 -6.79 -8.04 0.82
C ALA A 9 -6.46 -7.77 -0.65
N LEU A 10 -5.55 -6.84 -0.93
CA LEU A 10 -5.12 -6.52 -2.30
C LEU A 10 -4.47 -7.72 -2.99
N PHE A 11 -3.69 -8.50 -2.25
CA PHE A 11 -3.08 -9.73 -2.77
C PHE A 11 -4.13 -10.79 -3.10
N ALA A 12 -5.13 -10.98 -2.23
CA ALA A 12 -6.24 -11.90 -2.48
C ALA A 12 -7.05 -11.51 -3.72
N GLU A 13 -7.15 -10.21 -4.00
CA GLU A 13 -7.74 -9.64 -5.22
C GLU A 13 -6.81 -9.70 -6.45
N SER A 14 -5.63 -10.32 -6.34
CA SER A 14 -4.62 -10.40 -7.41
C SER A 14 -4.18 -9.02 -7.94
N ARG A 15 -4.21 -7.98 -7.10
CA ARG A 15 -3.81 -6.62 -7.47
C ARG A 15 -2.30 -6.60 -7.73
N LYS A 16 -1.90 -6.08 -8.89
CA LYS A 16 -0.50 -5.91 -9.29
C LYS A 16 0.15 -4.79 -8.50
N ALA A 17 1.45 -4.90 -8.21
CA ALA A 17 2.18 -3.82 -7.54
C ALA A 17 2.49 -2.63 -8.48
N THR A 18 1.50 -1.74 -8.63
CA THR A 18 1.55 -0.49 -9.39
C THR A 18 1.42 0.74 -8.47
N TYR A 19 1.71 1.94 -8.99
CA TYR A 19 1.49 3.18 -8.25
C TYR A 19 0.02 3.35 -7.82
N ASP A 20 -0.94 3.01 -8.69
CA ASP A 20 -2.37 3.05 -8.34
C ASP A 20 -2.69 2.16 -7.12
N THR A 21 -2.00 1.03 -6.98
CA THR A 21 -2.18 0.14 -5.83
C THR A 21 -1.58 0.75 -4.56
N ALA A 22 -0.46 1.47 -4.67
CA ALA A 22 0.09 2.21 -3.54
C ALA A 22 -0.84 3.36 -3.11
N ASP A 23 -1.43 4.08 -4.06
CA ASP A 23 -2.42 5.11 -3.77
C ASP A 23 -3.68 4.54 -3.12
N GLU A 24 -4.12 3.36 -3.54
CA GLU A 24 -5.23 2.63 -2.90
C GLU A 24 -4.90 2.20 -1.46
N ILE A 25 -3.66 1.77 -1.20
CA ILE A 25 -3.19 1.49 0.18
C ILE A 25 -3.28 2.76 1.03
N ILE A 26 -2.83 3.90 0.51
CA ILE A 26 -2.90 5.20 1.21
C ILE A 26 -4.37 5.55 1.50
N GLN A 27 -5.25 5.48 0.51
CA GLN A 27 -6.68 5.79 0.69
C GLN A 27 -7.32 4.92 1.79
N LYS A 28 -7.08 3.60 1.77
CA LYS A 28 -7.58 2.69 2.81
C LYS A 28 -6.99 3.01 4.18
N LEU A 29 -5.73 3.44 4.27
CA LEU A 29 -5.12 3.88 5.53
C LEU A 29 -5.76 5.17 6.06
N GLU A 30 -6.04 6.15 5.19
CA GLU A 30 -6.74 7.41 5.53
C GLU A 30 -8.15 7.14 6.05
N GLU A 31 -8.91 6.28 5.37
CA GLU A 31 -10.27 5.89 5.78
C GLU A 31 -10.29 5.22 7.16
N LYS A 32 -9.21 4.52 7.52
CA LYS A 32 -9.03 3.90 8.84
C LYS A 32 -8.43 4.86 9.88
N LYS A 33 -8.36 6.16 9.58
CA LYS A 33 -7.84 7.22 10.45
C LYS A 33 -6.36 7.04 10.83
N ASN A 34 -5.57 6.39 9.97
CA ASN A 34 -4.12 6.41 10.12
C ASN A 34 -3.57 7.78 9.72
N PHE A 35 -2.44 8.17 10.33
CA PHE A 35 -1.75 9.38 9.92
C PHE A 35 -1.15 9.21 8.52
N ILE A 36 -1.55 10.08 7.60
CA ILE A 36 -0.95 10.19 6.27
C ILE A 36 -0.43 11.63 6.12
N PRO A 37 0.82 11.81 5.66
CA PRO A 37 1.36 13.14 5.41
C PRO A 37 0.52 13.92 4.40
N SER A 38 0.17 15.16 4.74
CA SER A 38 -0.58 16.07 3.87
C SER A 38 0.29 16.73 2.79
N SER A 39 1.62 16.77 2.99
CA SER A 39 2.56 17.29 2.01
C SER A 39 2.63 16.36 0.80
N GLU A 40 2.42 16.90 -0.41
CA GLU A 40 2.43 16.11 -1.64
C GLU A 40 3.77 15.40 -1.90
N SER A 41 4.89 16.06 -1.60
CA SER A 41 6.22 15.46 -1.77
C SER A 41 6.40 14.26 -0.83
N VAL A 42 6.03 14.41 0.43
CA VAL A 42 6.11 13.34 1.43
C VAL A 42 5.11 12.22 1.11
N ARG A 43 3.92 12.56 0.60
CA ARG A 43 2.92 11.57 0.17
C ARG A 43 3.44 10.72 -1.00
N ARG A 44 4.18 11.31 -1.94
CA ARG A 44 4.83 10.57 -3.04
C ARG A 44 5.93 9.62 -2.55
N GLU A 45 6.78 10.07 -1.64
CA GLU A 45 7.80 9.22 -1.02
C GLU A 45 7.17 8.07 -0.25
N TYR A 46 6.09 8.36 0.50
CA TYR A 46 5.32 7.37 1.22
C TYR A 46 4.70 6.33 0.28
N ALA A 47 4.09 6.74 -0.83
CA ALA A 47 3.58 5.83 -1.86
C ALA A 47 4.68 4.93 -2.44
N TYR A 48 5.87 5.47 -2.67
CA TYR A 48 7.01 4.69 -3.17
C TYR A 48 7.45 3.60 -2.17
N VAL A 49 7.47 3.92 -0.88
CA VAL A 49 7.78 2.93 0.18
C VAL A 49 6.71 1.84 0.23
N LEU A 50 5.42 2.21 0.21
CA LEU A 50 4.31 1.24 0.21
C LEU A 50 4.35 0.33 -1.02
N LEU A 51 4.66 0.87 -2.18
CA LEU A 51 4.83 0.10 -3.41
C LEU A 51 5.95 -0.93 -3.26
N ARG A 52 7.09 -0.56 -2.68
CA ARG A 52 8.20 -1.48 -2.42
C ARG A 52 7.78 -2.60 -1.46
N MET A 53 7.16 -2.26 -0.34
CA MET A 53 6.67 -3.23 0.63
C MET A 53 5.66 -4.21 0.01
N TYR A 54 4.74 -3.71 -0.82
CA TYR A 54 3.75 -4.58 -1.45
C TYR A 54 4.38 -5.50 -2.50
N ARG A 55 5.42 -5.06 -3.22
CA ARG A 55 6.21 -5.94 -4.11
C ARG A 55 6.88 -7.08 -3.34
N GLU A 56 7.48 -6.78 -2.20
CA GLU A 56 8.10 -7.77 -1.32
C GLU A 56 7.04 -8.75 -0.79
N TYR A 57 5.89 -8.23 -0.34
CA TYR A 57 4.76 -9.03 0.12
C TYR A 57 4.27 -10.05 -0.92
N ILE A 58 4.11 -9.62 -2.19
CA ILE A 58 3.72 -10.49 -3.30
C ILE A 58 4.81 -11.55 -3.53
N LYS A 59 6.08 -11.13 -3.59
CA LYS A 59 7.20 -12.02 -3.89
C LYS A 59 7.32 -13.14 -2.86
N ASP A 60 7.20 -12.83 -1.58
CA ASP A 60 7.32 -13.79 -0.48
C ASP A 60 6.19 -14.83 -0.47
N ARG A 61 5.05 -14.55 -1.12
CA ARG A 61 3.86 -15.42 -1.19
C ARG A 61 3.64 -16.07 -2.54
N SER A 62 4.42 -15.68 -3.54
CA SER A 62 4.40 -16.30 -4.88
C SER A 62 5.49 -17.38 -5.03
N GLY A 63 6.22 -17.68 -3.94
CA GLY A 63 7.24 -18.72 -3.84
C GLY A 63 6.70 -20.05 -3.37
#